data_AF-A0A3D8MXP0-F1
#
_entry.id   AF-A0A3D8MXP0-F1
#
_cell.length_a   1.000
_cell.length_b   1.000
_cell.length_c   1.000
_cell.angle_alpha   90.00
_cell.angle_beta   90.00
_cell.angle_gamma   90.00
#
_symmetry.space_group_name_H-M   'P 1'
#
loop_
_entity.id
_entity.type
_entity.pdbx_description
1 polymer ?
#
loop_
_entity_poly.entity_id
_entity_poly.type
_entity_poly.pdbx_seq_one_letter_code
_entity_poly.pdbx_strand_id
1 'polypeptide(L)'
;MCPSRPPRPKTLSAPPVLLVGHRGVGKSTLGRLAASQLGRPFFDLDDVIARQTHTAIADLIFRDIQNFRTVEANTARTLVARQNAPIIAAGAGLNAFPPGAIIIWINRDGWQATVAESTRPRVRPDLSLDDEHRWMSHTREPRWRDAAHLKLSIPLTRTIERAADDLATLIDWISQVPDSPIAARTAIVPLNAGELSRSLHDRALLRLANVELRSDIFPTLPTPTDRLDLNQHTTELLLSLRTPDPLWLLNIPRAAAWDIDLRFLPQTLRQIDALRPHLPASIILSAHPAHPAPADISSLIDGADALMTAFNVSPERVTLKYAPQAPDTASIRAALDARATFDACPHPFAIIPQGLRAAWVRHLLASTNALHYLPVGLAERNPAHPSALDLQNLLPTLTTPTPTSFDALIGEPVAQSQGDLWHRRAALRSDCNEDHPRGYLKIPTPTEALPDTLALLHHLNIRGISVTSPLKRHVAHHIAADDDALNTLRRTSHGWIGTDTDHIGMRASLQALIDAGVTPGPTLIFGQGGVSPALLRALEDSDFQLVAHISARAGWKSAPADLPHLALIINAAASFAHKAPGPPPPTTAWLDLHYANVQPPPYATMHLGGDAFFDAQALAQRLFWSS
;
A
#
# COMPACT_ATOMS: atom_id res chain seq x y z
N MET A 1 -22.58 -4.06 17.06
CA MET A 1 -22.99 -5.13 16.13
C MET A 1 -22.75 -4.63 14.72
N CYS A 2 -21.89 -5.28 13.93
CA CYS A 2 -21.63 -4.87 12.56
C CYS A 2 -22.85 -5.21 11.67
N PRO A 3 -23.33 -4.30 10.81
CA PRO A 3 -24.38 -4.62 9.86
C PRO A 3 -23.87 -5.66 8.84
N SER A 4 -24.71 -6.63 8.55
CA SER A 4 -24.44 -7.74 7.63
C SER A 4 -24.32 -7.24 6.19
N ARG A 5 -23.23 -7.61 5.53
CA ARG A 5 -22.88 -7.26 4.15
C ARG A 5 -23.95 -7.74 3.15
N PRO A 6 -24.37 -6.94 2.15
CA PRO A 6 -25.27 -7.42 1.11
C PRO A 6 -24.58 -8.47 0.22
N PRO A 7 -25.32 -9.46 -0.31
CA PRO A 7 -24.75 -10.53 -1.13
C PRO A 7 -24.31 -10.00 -2.50
N ARG A 8 -23.06 -10.31 -2.90
CA ARG A 8 -22.50 -9.95 -4.22
C ARG A 8 -23.07 -10.83 -5.35
N PRO A 9 -23.26 -10.28 -6.56
CA PRO A 9 -23.62 -11.07 -7.74
C PRO A 9 -22.51 -12.07 -8.11
N LYS A 10 -22.91 -13.25 -8.61
CA LYS A 10 -22.03 -14.34 -9.05
C LYS A 10 -21.48 -14.05 -10.45
N THR A 11 -20.25 -13.56 -10.58
CA THR A 11 -19.55 -13.48 -11.89
C THR A 11 -18.03 -13.65 -11.74
N LEU A 12 -17.52 -14.80 -12.25
CA LEU A 12 -16.11 -15.20 -12.50
C LEU A 12 -15.13 -15.23 -11.30
N SER A 13 -14.24 -16.23 -11.28
CA SER A 13 -13.53 -16.66 -10.06
C SER A 13 -12.43 -15.70 -9.63
N ALA A 14 -12.55 -15.16 -8.42
CA ALA A 14 -11.45 -14.51 -7.71
C ALA A 14 -10.15 -15.35 -7.80
N PRO A 15 -8.95 -14.74 -7.82
CA PRO A 15 -7.71 -15.50 -7.86
C PRO A 15 -7.48 -16.21 -6.52
N PRO A 16 -6.94 -17.45 -6.51
CA PRO A 16 -6.39 -18.09 -5.33
C PRO A 16 -5.39 -17.20 -4.60
N VAL A 17 -5.29 -17.34 -3.28
CA VAL A 17 -4.33 -16.58 -2.46
C VAL A 17 -3.37 -17.53 -1.77
N LEU A 18 -2.08 -17.21 -1.81
CA LEU A 18 -1.02 -17.90 -1.10
C LEU A 18 -0.44 -16.98 -0.03
N LEU A 19 -0.57 -17.38 1.23
CA LEU A 19 -0.02 -16.68 2.39
C LEU A 19 1.40 -17.19 2.66
N VAL A 20 2.38 -16.29 2.59
CA VAL A 20 3.80 -16.58 2.87
C VAL A 20 4.28 -15.79 4.08
N GLY A 21 5.42 -16.17 4.65
CA GLY A 21 5.99 -15.52 5.83
C GLY A 21 6.53 -16.51 6.85
N HIS A 22 7.16 -15.99 7.90
CA HIS A 22 7.78 -16.81 8.93
C HIS A 22 6.78 -17.72 9.65
N ARG A 23 7.30 -18.72 10.35
CA ARG A 23 6.49 -19.51 11.27
C ARG A 23 6.08 -18.65 12.47
N GLY A 24 4.93 -18.93 13.08
CA GLY A 24 4.46 -18.17 14.24
C GLY A 24 3.75 -16.85 13.92
N VAL A 25 3.87 -16.31 12.69
CA VAL A 25 3.22 -15.03 12.33
C VAL A 25 1.68 -15.11 12.23
N GLY A 26 1.10 -16.30 12.34
CA GLY A 26 -0.36 -16.53 12.37
C GLY A 26 -1.01 -16.89 11.03
N LYS A 27 -0.25 -17.27 9.99
CA LYS A 27 -0.79 -17.56 8.63
C LYS A 27 -2.00 -18.49 8.64
N SER A 28 -1.94 -19.60 9.37
CA SER A 28 -3.03 -20.60 9.39
C SER A 28 -4.27 -20.09 10.12
N THR A 29 -4.08 -19.37 11.23
CA THR A 29 -5.16 -18.76 12.01
C THR A 29 -5.84 -17.65 11.24
N LEU A 30 -5.06 -16.68 10.74
CA LEU A 30 -5.56 -15.54 9.98
C LEU A 30 -6.19 -15.99 8.66
N GLY A 31 -5.55 -16.92 7.95
CA GLY A 31 -6.06 -17.47 6.69
C GLY A 31 -7.41 -18.16 6.87
N ARG A 32 -7.60 -18.93 7.95
CA ARG A 32 -8.87 -19.59 8.27
C ARG A 32 -9.98 -18.59 8.57
N LEU A 33 -9.68 -17.56 9.38
CA LEU A 33 -10.66 -16.52 9.72
C LEU A 33 -11.03 -15.69 8.49
N ALA A 34 -10.05 -15.24 7.70
CA ALA A 34 -10.29 -14.50 6.46
C ALA A 34 -11.09 -15.34 5.44
N ALA A 35 -10.77 -16.62 5.30
CA ALA A 35 -11.51 -17.55 4.44
C ALA A 35 -12.98 -17.70 4.86
N SER A 36 -13.23 -17.83 6.17
CA SER A 36 -14.59 -17.86 6.72
C SER A 36 -15.35 -16.57 6.43
N GLN A 37 -14.72 -15.40 6.61
CA GLN A 37 -15.34 -14.10 6.33
C GLN A 37 -15.67 -13.89 4.85
N LEU A 38 -14.84 -14.44 3.95
CA LEU A 38 -14.98 -14.28 2.51
C LEU A 38 -15.74 -15.42 1.82
N GLY A 39 -16.14 -16.45 2.55
CA GLY A 39 -16.80 -17.64 1.99
C GLY A 39 -15.90 -18.44 1.05
N ARG A 40 -14.58 -18.47 1.30
CA ARG A 40 -13.58 -19.16 0.47
C ARG A 40 -13.04 -20.41 1.18
N PRO A 41 -12.61 -21.46 0.45
CA PRO A 41 -11.93 -22.60 1.07
C PRO A 41 -10.57 -22.20 1.67
N PHE A 42 -10.21 -22.78 2.82
CA PHE A 42 -8.90 -22.63 3.43
C PHE A 42 -8.12 -23.95 3.41
N PHE A 43 -6.83 -23.89 3.06
CA PHE A 43 -5.90 -25.02 3.16
C PHE A 43 -4.61 -24.59 3.85
N ASP A 44 -4.20 -25.34 4.87
CA ASP A 44 -2.82 -25.29 5.35
C ASP A 44 -2.00 -26.32 4.58
N LEU A 45 -0.92 -25.87 3.94
CA LEU A 45 -0.13 -26.72 3.04
C LEU A 45 0.54 -27.88 3.79
N ASP A 46 1.04 -27.62 5.00
CA ASP A 46 1.66 -28.64 5.84
C ASP A 46 0.62 -29.70 6.23
N ASP A 47 -0.59 -29.28 6.62
CA ASP A 47 -1.68 -30.20 6.98
C ASP A 47 -2.17 -31.04 5.78
N VAL A 48 -2.15 -30.49 4.57
CA VAL A 48 -2.52 -31.23 3.35
C VAL A 48 -1.47 -32.30 3.04
N ILE A 49 -0.18 -31.95 3.07
CA ILE A 49 0.91 -32.89 2.77
C ILE A 49 0.96 -34.01 3.82
N ALA A 50 0.85 -33.67 5.11
CA ALA A 50 0.85 -34.67 6.18
C ALA A 50 -0.30 -35.68 6.03
N ARG A 51 -1.48 -35.22 5.62
CA ARG A 51 -2.64 -36.10 5.34
C ARG A 51 -2.45 -36.96 4.10
N GLN A 52 -1.86 -36.43 3.03
CA GLN A 52 -1.61 -37.18 1.78
C GLN A 52 -0.52 -38.25 1.93
N THR A 53 0.49 -37.98 2.76
CA THR A 53 1.65 -38.85 2.94
C THR A 53 1.55 -39.76 4.16
N HIS A 54 0.53 -39.56 5.01
CA HIS A 54 0.38 -40.22 6.31
C HIS A 54 1.64 -40.14 7.20
N THR A 55 2.44 -39.09 7.04
CA THR A 55 3.74 -38.91 7.68
C THR A 55 3.86 -37.49 8.23
N ALA A 56 4.51 -37.30 9.38
CA ALA A 56 4.75 -35.97 9.93
C ALA A 56 5.72 -35.18 9.04
N ILE A 57 5.50 -33.87 8.90
CA ILE A 57 6.34 -32.99 8.07
C ILE A 57 7.82 -33.01 8.51
N ALA A 58 8.07 -33.09 9.82
CA ALA A 58 9.43 -33.19 10.35
C ALA A 58 10.17 -34.44 9.83
N ASP A 59 9.48 -35.58 9.77
CA ASP A 59 10.06 -36.84 9.29
C ASP A 59 10.31 -36.81 7.78
N LEU A 60 9.41 -36.19 7.00
CA LEU A 60 9.60 -36.01 5.56
C LEU A 60 10.83 -35.14 5.27
N ILE A 61 10.99 -34.03 5.99
CA ILE A 61 12.15 -33.14 5.85
C ILE A 61 13.44 -33.85 6.27
N PHE A 62 13.41 -34.59 7.38
CA PHE A 62 14.57 -35.33 7.88
C PHE A 62 15.03 -36.41 6.91
N ARG A 63 14.09 -37.13 6.27
CA ARG A 63 14.39 -38.17 5.28
C ARG A 63 14.99 -37.60 3.99
N ASP A 64 14.31 -36.63 3.38
CA ASP A 64 14.76 -36.00 2.14
C ASP A 64 14.09 -34.62 1.96
N ILE A 65 14.84 -33.57 2.29
CA ILE A 65 14.38 -32.19 2.14
C ILE A 65 14.11 -31.80 0.68
N GLN A 66 14.87 -32.33 -0.29
CA GLN A 66 14.70 -31.94 -1.71
C GLN A 66 13.43 -32.56 -2.28
N ASN A 67 13.17 -33.83 -1.97
CA ASN A 67 11.91 -34.47 -2.30
C ASN A 67 10.73 -33.75 -1.61
N PHE A 68 10.88 -33.40 -0.32
CA PHE A 68 9.85 -32.61 0.38
C PHE A 68 9.54 -31.28 -0.33
N ARG A 69 10.56 -30.53 -0.81
CA ARG A 69 10.33 -29.29 -1.57
C ARG A 69 9.57 -29.53 -2.87
N THR A 70 9.84 -30.64 -3.55
CA THR A 70 9.12 -31.04 -4.76
C THR A 70 7.64 -31.35 -4.46
N VAL A 71 7.38 -32.11 -3.40
CA VAL A 71 6.02 -32.40 -2.91
C VAL A 71 5.30 -31.11 -2.50
N GLU A 72 5.98 -30.21 -1.79
CA GLU A 72 5.45 -28.91 -1.34
C GLU A 72 5.02 -28.04 -2.53
N ALA A 73 5.88 -27.90 -3.53
CA ALA A 73 5.60 -27.14 -4.75
C ALA A 73 4.44 -27.74 -5.57
N ASN A 74 4.41 -29.06 -5.74
CA ASN A 74 3.36 -29.76 -6.48
C ASN A 74 2.00 -29.68 -5.78
N THR A 75 1.99 -29.79 -4.46
CA THR A 75 0.78 -29.65 -3.64
C THR A 75 0.25 -28.22 -3.72
N ALA A 76 1.12 -27.22 -3.59
CA ALA A 76 0.73 -25.81 -3.74
C ALA A 76 0.13 -25.54 -5.12
N ARG A 77 0.74 -26.03 -6.21
CA ARG A 77 0.20 -25.91 -7.58
C ARG A 77 -1.17 -26.56 -7.72
N THR A 78 -1.34 -27.76 -7.16
CA THR A 78 -2.62 -28.50 -7.18
C THR A 78 -3.72 -27.73 -6.45
N LEU A 79 -3.40 -27.12 -5.30
CA LEU A 79 -4.36 -26.32 -4.54
C LEU A 79 -4.71 -25.02 -5.27
N VAL A 80 -3.73 -24.33 -5.87
CA VAL A 80 -3.98 -23.11 -6.65
C VAL A 80 -4.90 -23.39 -7.85
N ALA A 81 -4.79 -24.55 -8.48
CA ALA A 81 -5.66 -24.94 -9.59
C ALA A 81 -7.11 -25.31 -9.17
N ARG A 82 -7.44 -25.32 -7.87
CA ARG A 82 -8.80 -25.64 -7.41
C ARG A 82 -9.78 -24.50 -7.69
N GLN A 83 -11.04 -24.89 -7.90
CA GLN A 83 -12.16 -23.95 -8.00
C GLN A 83 -12.41 -23.22 -6.67
N ASN A 84 -13.23 -22.16 -6.72
CA ASN A 84 -13.62 -21.34 -5.57
C ASN A 84 -12.49 -20.55 -4.90
N ALA A 85 -11.39 -20.32 -5.61
CA ALA A 85 -10.34 -19.39 -5.20
C ALA A 85 -9.84 -19.66 -3.77
N PRO A 86 -9.14 -20.77 -3.50
CA PRO A 86 -8.73 -21.08 -2.13
C PRO A 86 -7.77 -20.03 -1.54
N ILE A 87 -7.77 -19.93 -0.20
CA ILE A 87 -6.72 -19.26 0.58
C ILE A 87 -5.82 -20.35 1.15
N ILE A 88 -4.53 -20.29 0.85
CA ILE A 88 -3.56 -21.33 1.14
C ILE A 88 -2.49 -20.77 2.07
N ALA A 89 -2.30 -21.34 3.25
CA ALA A 89 -1.16 -21.01 4.11
C ALA A 89 0.05 -21.89 3.74
N ALA A 90 1.13 -21.27 3.26
CA ALA A 90 2.34 -21.98 2.90
C ALA A 90 3.21 -22.32 4.13
N GLY A 91 3.97 -23.41 4.03
CA GLY A 91 5.10 -23.65 4.91
C GLY A 91 6.15 -22.54 4.78
N ALA A 92 6.82 -22.18 5.89
CA ALA A 92 7.83 -21.12 5.88
C ALA A 92 9.08 -21.44 5.03
N GLY A 93 9.21 -22.68 4.56
CA GLY A 93 10.31 -23.11 3.69
C GLY A 93 9.98 -23.16 2.20
N LEU A 94 8.73 -22.87 1.81
CA LEU A 94 8.33 -22.88 0.40
C LEU A 94 9.22 -21.96 -0.42
N ASN A 95 9.89 -22.53 -1.43
CA ASN A 95 10.87 -21.83 -2.27
C ASN A 95 10.47 -21.76 -3.75
N ALA A 96 9.42 -22.47 -4.16
CA ALA A 96 8.85 -22.43 -5.50
C ALA A 96 7.38 -21.99 -5.40
N PHE A 97 7.10 -20.77 -5.82
CA PHE A 97 5.74 -20.22 -5.76
C PHE A 97 4.94 -20.67 -7.00
N PRO A 98 3.74 -21.24 -6.82
CA PRO A 98 2.89 -21.64 -7.94
C PRO A 98 2.44 -20.40 -8.73
N PRO A 99 2.46 -20.45 -10.08
CA PRO A 99 1.80 -19.42 -10.88
C PRO A 99 0.28 -19.48 -10.64
N GLY A 100 -0.39 -18.36 -10.77
CA GLY A 100 -1.84 -18.23 -10.77
C GLY A 100 -2.41 -17.85 -9.41
N ALA A 101 -1.56 -17.52 -8.43
CA ALA A 101 -1.98 -17.12 -7.10
C ALA A 101 -1.50 -15.72 -6.75
N ILE A 102 -2.37 -14.96 -6.08
CA ILE A 102 -1.97 -13.73 -5.40
C ILE A 102 -1.18 -14.12 -4.16
N ILE A 103 0.06 -13.63 -4.06
CA ILE A 103 0.96 -13.89 -2.93
C ILE A 103 0.87 -12.74 -1.95
N ILE A 104 0.48 -13.03 -0.70
CA ILE A 104 0.45 -12.05 0.39
C ILE A 104 1.48 -12.45 1.43
N TRP A 105 2.45 -11.56 1.68
CA TRP A 105 3.45 -11.74 2.73
C TRP A 105 2.91 -11.26 4.07
N ILE A 106 2.73 -12.20 5.00
CA ILE A 106 2.37 -11.92 6.39
C ILE A 106 3.64 -11.68 7.21
N ASN A 107 3.78 -10.46 7.72
CA ASN A 107 4.86 -10.04 8.60
C ASN A 107 4.26 -9.67 9.96
N ARG A 108 4.79 -10.21 11.07
CA ARG A 108 4.30 -9.90 12.42
C ARG A 108 5.47 -9.50 13.31
N ASP A 109 5.36 -8.39 14.03
CA ASP A 109 6.35 -7.97 15.01
C ASP A 109 6.47 -9.03 16.12
N GLY A 110 7.70 -9.30 16.59
CA GLY A 110 7.94 -10.26 17.67
C GLY A 110 7.78 -11.74 17.30
N TRP A 111 7.65 -12.09 16.01
CA TRP A 111 7.51 -13.49 15.57
C TRP A 111 8.62 -14.43 16.07
N GLN A 112 9.82 -13.89 16.36
CA GLN A 112 10.95 -14.61 16.92
C GLN A 112 10.62 -15.25 18.28
N ALA A 113 9.87 -14.54 19.14
CA ALA A 113 9.44 -15.08 20.43
C ALA A 113 8.49 -16.27 20.23
N THR A 114 7.55 -16.16 19.30
CA THR A 114 6.64 -17.27 18.95
C THR A 114 7.38 -18.49 18.40
N VAL A 115 8.50 -18.28 17.70
CA VAL A 115 9.34 -19.38 17.22
C VAL A 115 10.16 -20.00 18.35
N ALA A 116 10.70 -19.19 19.26
CA ALA A 116 11.48 -19.65 20.41
C ALA A 116 10.64 -20.48 21.40
N GLU A 117 9.37 -20.11 21.62
CA GLU A 117 8.44 -20.83 22.50
C GLU A 117 7.81 -22.07 21.85
N SER A 118 8.08 -22.31 20.57
CA SER A 118 7.42 -23.38 19.84
C SER A 118 8.00 -24.76 20.20
N THR A 119 7.13 -25.76 20.34
CA THR A 119 7.52 -27.16 20.55
C THR A 119 7.99 -27.90 19.30
N ARG A 120 7.88 -27.32 18.09
CA ARG A 120 8.38 -28.01 16.88
C ARG A 120 9.91 -27.87 16.78
N PRO A 121 10.61 -28.84 16.18
CA PRO A 121 12.06 -28.82 16.05
C PRO A 121 12.59 -27.54 15.37
N ARG A 122 13.76 -27.07 15.83
CA ARG A 122 14.53 -26.00 15.19
C ARG A 122 15.00 -26.44 13.80
N VAL A 123 15.10 -25.49 12.87
CA VAL A 123 15.54 -25.78 11.49
C VAL A 123 17.06 -25.88 11.43
N ARG A 124 17.76 -25.11 12.26
CA ARG A 124 19.22 -25.07 12.41
C ARG A 124 19.59 -25.14 13.89
N PRO A 125 19.43 -26.31 14.53
CA PRO A 125 19.76 -26.49 15.95
C PRO A 125 21.25 -26.30 16.25
N ASP A 126 22.09 -26.36 15.22
CA ASP A 126 23.53 -26.10 15.26
C ASP A 126 23.89 -24.62 15.49
N LEU A 127 22.95 -23.70 15.27
CA LEU A 127 23.15 -22.26 15.49
C LEU A 127 22.59 -21.82 16.85
N SER A 128 23.03 -20.65 17.35
CA SER A 128 22.31 -19.94 18.42
C SER A 128 20.89 -19.56 17.93
N LEU A 129 19.94 -19.31 18.84
CA LEU A 129 18.58 -18.90 18.44
C LEU A 129 18.61 -17.60 17.64
N ASP A 130 19.43 -16.63 18.04
CA ASP A 130 19.56 -15.35 17.36
C ASP A 130 20.21 -15.49 15.98
N ASP A 131 21.23 -16.33 15.85
CA ASP A 131 21.85 -16.62 14.54
C ASP A 131 20.89 -17.35 13.60
N GLU A 132 20.09 -18.27 14.13
CA GLU A 132 19.05 -18.94 13.34
C GLU A 132 17.97 -17.95 12.89
N HIS A 133 17.49 -17.06 13.76
CA HIS A 133 16.53 -16.01 13.39
C HIS A 133 17.10 -15.10 12.29
N ARG A 134 18.35 -14.65 12.45
CA ARG A 134 19.05 -13.87 11.41
C ARG A 134 19.13 -14.66 10.10
N TRP A 135 19.55 -15.92 10.15
CA TRP A 135 19.64 -16.77 8.97
C TRP A 135 18.28 -16.93 8.28
N MET A 136 17.18 -17.13 9.03
CA MET A 136 15.84 -17.22 8.47
C MET A 136 15.44 -15.93 7.75
N SER A 137 15.65 -14.77 8.37
CA SER A 137 15.35 -13.47 7.74
C SER A 137 16.15 -13.27 6.45
N HIS A 138 17.46 -13.49 6.48
CA HIS A 138 18.33 -13.26 5.31
C HIS A 138 18.04 -14.24 4.16
N THR A 139 17.65 -15.47 4.44
CA THR A 139 17.44 -16.49 3.40
C THR A 139 16.02 -16.58 2.85
N ARG A 140 15.01 -16.09 3.60
CA ARG A 140 13.60 -16.24 3.23
C ARG A 140 12.92 -14.94 2.84
N GLU A 141 13.13 -13.86 3.59
CA GLU A 141 12.42 -12.59 3.36
C GLU A 141 12.68 -11.98 1.98
N PRO A 142 13.91 -12.00 1.41
CA PRO A 142 14.12 -11.53 0.05
C PRO A 142 13.24 -12.26 -0.97
N ARG A 143 13.09 -13.58 -0.85
CA ARG A 143 12.27 -14.39 -1.77
C ARG A 143 10.79 -14.05 -1.64
N TRP A 144 10.29 -13.85 -0.43
CA TRP A 144 8.90 -13.43 -0.22
C TRP A 144 8.66 -12.02 -0.71
N ARG A 145 9.59 -11.10 -0.44
CA ARG A 145 9.54 -9.72 -0.96
C ARG A 145 9.46 -9.72 -2.48
N ASP A 146 10.27 -10.54 -3.15
CA ASP A 146 10.30 -10.60 -4.61
C ASP A 146 9.05 -11.22 -5.24
N ALA A 147 8.44 -12.19 -4.56
CA ALA A 147 7.25 -12.88 -5.05
C ALA A 147 5.93 -12.19 -4.66
N ALA A 148 5.91 -11.45 -3.54
CA ALA A 148 4.68 -10.89 -2.98
C ALA A 148 4.07 -9.81 -3.87
N HIS A 149 2.75 -9.85 -3.95
CA HIS A 149 1.93 -8.79 -4.54
C HIS A 149 1.53 -7.76 -3.47
N LEU A 150 1.29 -8.23 -2.24
CA LEU A 150 0.89 -7.42 -1.08
C LEU A 150 1.65 -7.87 0.17
N LYS A 151 1.81 -6.97 1.13
CA LYS A 151 2.39 -7.25 2.45
C LYS A 151 1.44 -6.83 3.56
N LEU A 152 1.10 -7.74 4.47
CA LEU A 152 0.37 -7.42 5.70
C LEU A 152 1.36 -7.36 6.86
N SER A 153 1.65 -6.15 7.34
CA SER A 153 2.45 -5.93 8.55
C SER A 153 1.55 -5.84 9.77
N ILE A 154 1.78 -6.73 10.74
CA ILE A 154 0.95 -6.93 11.93
C ILE A 154 1.78 -6.50 13.15
N PRO A 155 1.43 -5.39 13.80
CA PRO A 155 2.07 -4.96 15.04
C PRO A 155 1.88 -5.99 16.16
N LEU A 156 2.78 -5.99 17.14
CA LEU A 156 2.78 -6.98 18.23
C LEU A 156 1.44 -7.03 18.97
N THR A 157 0.87 -5.86 19.26
CA THR A 157 -0.38 -5.68 20.02
C THR A 157 -1.65 -5.84 19.20
N ARG A 158 -1.54 -6.07 17.89
CA ARG A 158 -2.68 -6.25 16.99
C ARG A 158 -3.40 -7.57 17.32
N THR A 159 -4.68 -7.50 17.64
CA THR A 159 -5.50 -8.69 17.90
C THR A 159 -5.60 -9.58 16.67
N ILE A 160 -5.88 -10.87 16.89
CA ILE A 160 -6.03 -11.85 15.80
C ILE A 160 -7.23 -11.47 14.92
N GLU A 161 -8.32 -11.04 15.53
CA GLU A 161 -9.58 -10.67 14.88
C GLU A 161 -9.37 -9.47 13.96
N ARG A 162 -8.69 -8.43 14.44
CA ARG A 162 -8.37 -7.25 13.63
C ARG A 162 -7.42 -7.60 12.48
N ALA A 163 -6.35 -8.34 12.76
CA ALA A 163 -5.42 -8.77 11.72
C ALA A 163 -6.11 -9.66 10.66
N ALA A 164 -7.11 -10.46 11.04
CA ALA A 164 -7.89 -11.26 10.11
C ALA A 164 -8.83 -10.39 9.26
N ASP A 165 -9.47 -9.36 9.82
CA ASP A 165 -10.27 -8.39 9.05
C ASP A 165 -9.40 -7.57 8.07
N ASP A 166 -8.19 -7.18 8.49
CA ASP A 166 -7.24 -6.49 7.62
C ASP A 166 -6.79 -7.42 6.46
N LEU A 167 -6.48 -8.69 6.74
CA LEU A 167 -6.18 -9.69 5.70
C LEU A 167 -7.37 -9.92 4.77
N ALA A 168 -8.58 -10.08 5.32
CA ALA A 168 -9.79 -10.28 4.53
C ALA A 168 -10.08 -9.07 3.63
N THR A 169 -9.84 -7.86 4.12
CA THR A 169 -9.97 -6.61 3.34
C THR A 169 -9.01 -6.60 2.15
N LEU A 170 -7.72 -6.91 2.38
CA LEU A 170 -6.73 -6.98 1.30
C LEU A 170 -7.11 -8.03 0.24
N ILE A 171 -7.53 -9.22 0.68
CA ILE A 171 -7.96 -10.30 -0.20
C ILE A 171 -9.23 -9.91 -0.98
N ASP A 172 -10.20 -9.27 -0.34
CA ASP A 172 -11.43 -8.80 -0.98
C ASP A 172 -11.13 -7.76 -2.06
N TRP A 173 -10.24 -6.81 -1.78
CA TRP A 173 -9.90 -5.74 -2.71
C TRP A 173 -9.08 -6.24 -3.90
N ILE A 174 -8.06 -7.07 -3.67
CA ILE A 174 -7.24 -7.62 -4.77
C ILE A 174 -8.06 -8.53 -5.68
N SER A 175 -9.07 -9.20 -5.13
CA SER A 175 -9.99 -10.04 -5.91
C SER A 175 -10.89 -9.24 -6.85
N GLN A 176 -11.05 -7.92 -6.63
CA GLN A 176 -11.84 -7.03 -7.49
C GLN A 176 -11.00 -6.40 -8.61
N VAL A 177 -9.68 -6.40 -8.50
CA VAL A 177 -8.79 -5.74 -9.48
C VAL A 177 -9.03 -6.23 -10.91
N PRO A 178 -9.21 -7.53 -11.20
CA PRO A 178 -9.49 -8.01 -12.56
C PRO A 178 -10.73 -7.40 -13.23
N ASP A 179 -11.68 -6.89 -12.45
CA ASP A 179 -12.91 -6.27 -12.95
C ASP A 179 -12.89 -4.74 -12.82
N SER A 180 -11.75 -4.16 -12.39
CA SER A 180 -11.59 -2.73 -12.25
C SER A 180 -11.41 -2.06 -13.62
N PRO A 181 -12.13 -0.97 -13.94
CA PRO A 181 -11.90 -0.22 -15.18
C PRO A 181 -10.50 0.41 -15.25
N ILE A 182 -9.83 0.57 -14.10
CA ILE A 182 -8.45 1.06 -14.03
C ILE A 182 -7.47 -0.04 -14.46
N ALA A 183 -7.72 -1.30 -14.07
CA ALA A 183 -6.84 -2.43 -14.43
C ALA A 183 -6.71 -2.60 -15.94
N ALA A 184 -7.84 -2.52 -16.66
CA ALA A 184 -7.89 -2.59 -18.13
C ALA A 184 -7.14 -1.44 -18.85
N ARG A 185 -6.71 -0.41 -18.12
CA ARG A 185 -5.93 0.74 -18.61
C ARG A 185 -4.54 0.82 -17.98
N THR A 186 -4.13 -0.20 -17.23
CA THR A 186 -2.86 -0.21 -16.49
C THR A 186 -1.84 -1.09 -17.19
N ALA A 187 -0.65 -0.53 -17.47
CA ALA A 187 0.51 -1.29 -17.90
C ALA A 187 1.41 -1.65 -16.70
N ILE A 188 2.02 -2.83 -16.70
CA ILE A 188 3.07 -3.20 -15.76
C ILE A 188 4.45 -2.95 -16.38
N VAL A 189 5.38 -2.38 -15.61
CA VAL A 189 6.67 -1.89 -16.11
C VAL A 189 7.82 -2.69 -15.48
N PRO A 190 8.37 -3.71 -16.17
CA PRO A 190 9.58 -4.41 -15.74
C PRO A 190 10.82 -3.53 -15.83
N LEU A 191 11.73 -3.70 -14.88
CA LEU A 191 12.99 -2.96 -14.79
C LEU A 191 14.19 -3.70 -15.39
N ASN A 192 14.04 -5.00 -15.63
CA ASN A 192 15.08 -5.85 -16.18
C ASN A 192 14.46 -7.15 -16.73
N ALA A 193 15.27 -7.94 -17.44
CA ALA A 193 14.81 -9.18 -18.08
C ALA A 193 14.29 -10.23 -17.08
N GLY A 194 14.80 -10.24 -15.84
CA GLY A 194 14.37 -11.19 -14.81
C GLY A 194 12.92 -10.98 -14.35
N GLU A 195 12.32 -9.82 -14.63
CA GLU A 195 10.94 -9.50 -14.24
C GLU A 195 9.90 -9.82 -15.32
N LEU A 196 10.31 -10.16 -16.54
CA LEU A 196 9.40 -10.29 -17.69
C LEU A 196 8.37 -11.42 -17.52
N SER A 197 8.82 -12.61 -17.13
CA SER A 197 7.90 -13.75 -16.92
C SER A 197 6.88 -13.44 -15.81
N ARG A 198 7.31 -12.77 -14.73
CA ARG A 198 6.42 -12.33 -13.66
C ARG A 198 5.46 -11.23 -14.15
N SER A 199 5.93 -10.31 -14.98
CA SER A 199 5.11 -9.22 -15.52
C SER A 199 3.96 -9.74 -16.38
N LEU A 200 4.25 -10.69 -17.29
CA LEU A 200 3.23 -11.34 -18.11
C LEU A 200 2.22 -12.12 -17.24
N HIS A 201 2.73 -12.79 -16.22
CA HIS A 201 1.90 -13.52 -15.27
C HIS A 201 0.96 -12.59 -14.48
N ASP A 202 1.50 -11.57 -13.83
CA ASP A 202 0.76 -10.60 -13.01
C ASP A 202 -0.24 -9.84 -13.90
N ARG A 203 0.12 -9.50 -15.14
CA ARG A 203 -0.80 -8.91 -16.15
C ARG A 203 -2.00 -9.81 -16.38
N ALA A 204 -1.79 -11.10 -16.66
CA ALA A 204 -2.88 -12.03 -16.90
C ALA A 204 -3.73 -12.26 -15.63
N LEU A 205 -3.09 -12.43 -14.48
CA LEU A 205 -3.74 -12.68 -13.20
C LEU A 205 -4.65 -11.53 -12.76
N LEU A 206 -4.21 -10.29 -12.97
CA LEU A 206 -4.91 -9.07 -12.57
C LEU A 206 -5.69 -8.43 -13.72
N ARG A 207 -5.71 -9.06 -14.91
CA ARG A 207 -6.27 -8.53 -16.17
C ARG A 207 -5.85 -7.08 -16.47
N LEU A 208 -4.54 -6.83 -16.29
CA LEU A 208 -3.95 -5.55 -16.67
C LEU A 208 -3.86 -5.42 -18.19
N ALA A 209 -3.78 -4.18 -18.69
CA ALA A 209 -3.75 -3.88 -20.11
C ALA A 209 -2.53 -4.52 -20.80
N ASN A 210 -1.33 -4.19 -20.35
CA ASN A 210 -0.09 -4.51 -21.07
C ASN A 210 1.12 -4.71 -20.15
N VAL A 211 2.19 -5.29 -20.70
CA VAL A 211 3.55 -5.16 -20.18
C VAL A 211 4.30 -4.11 -21.01
N GLU A 212 4.81 -3.04 -20.37
CA GLU A 212 5.57 -1.98 -21.04
C GLU A 212 7.05 -2.38 -21.17
N LEU A 213 7.53 -2.58 -22.40
CA LEU A 213 8.95 -2.74 -22.69
C LEU A 213 9.52 -1.41 -23.14
N ARG A 214 10.51 -0.87 -22.42
CA ARG A 214 11.15 0.40 -22.78
C ARG A 214 12.49 0.16 -23.46
N SER A 215 12.75 0.86 -24.56
CA SER A 215 13.97 0.67 -25.35
C SER A 215 15.27 1.09 -24.64
N ASP A 216 15.18 1.92 -23.59
CA ASP A 216 16.32 2.30 -22.75
C ASP A 216 16.64 1.26 -21.67
N ILE A 217 15.66 0.45 -21.26
CA ILE A 217 15.85 -0.68 -20.33
C ILE A 217 16.21 -1.96 -21.11
N PHE A 218 15.60 -2.13 -22.29
CA PHE A 218 15.75 -3.29 -23.16
C PHE A 218 16.26 -2.85 -24.55
N PRO A 219 17.51 -2.37 -24.66
CA PRO A 219 18.08 -2.00 -25.96
C PRO A 219 18.09 -3.19 -26.93
N THR A 220 18.30 -4.39 -26.39
CA THR A 220 18.11 -5.66 -27.08
C THR A 220 17.08 -6.49 -26.31
N LEU A 221 16.09 -7.04 -27.02
CA LEU A 221 15.10 -7.91 -26.41
C LEU A 221 15.71 -9.30 -26.11
N PRO A 222 15.30 -9.97 -25.02
CA PRO A 222 15.77 -11.31 -24.70
C PRO A 222 15.45 -12.30 -25.83
N THR A 223 16.41 -13.18 -26.12
CA THR A 223 16.18 -14.30 -27.05
C THR A 223 15.17 -15.28 -26.46
N PRO A 224 14.32 -15.93 -27.30
CA PRO A 224 13.39 -16.95 -26.84
C PRO A 224 14.07 -18.08 -26.04
N THR A 225 13.39 -18.53 -24.99
CA THR A 225 13.77 -19.68 -24.14
C THR A 225 12.53 -20.49 -23.80
N ASP A 226 12.69 -21.71 -23.28
CA ASP A 226 11.57 -22.55 -22.82
C ASP A 226 10.68 -21.88 -21.75
N ARG A 227 11.19 -20.84 -21.06
CA ARG A 227 10.49 -20.13 -19.99
C ARG A 227 9.89 -18.79 -20.42
N LEU A 228 10.36 -18.23 -21.52
CA LEU A 228 9.95 -16.92 -22.01
C LEU A 228 10.22 -16.81 -23.51
N ASP A 229 9.16 -16.65 -24.28
CA ASP A 229 9.21 -16.28 -25.69
C ASP A 229 8.25 -15.11 -25.93
N LEU A 230 8.82 -13.91 -26.07
CA LEU A 230 8.02 -12.69 -26.24
C LEU A 230 7.17 -12.71 -27.53
N ASN A 231 7.54 -13.52 -28.52
CA ASN A 231 6.76 -13.65 -29.76
C ASN A 231 5.39 -14.30 -29.53
N GLN A 232 5.24 -15.08 -28.46
CA GLN A 232 3.97 -15.70 -28.06
C GLN A 232 3.05 -14.72 -27.32
N HIS A 233 3.57 -13.55 -26.93
CA HIS A 233 2.87 -12.55 -26.12
C HIS A 233 2.75 -11.19 -26.82
N THR A 234 3.00 -11.11 -28.13
CA THR A 234 3.05 -9.86 -28.91
C THR A 234 1.86 -8.92 -28.63
N THR A 235 0.64 -9.44 -28.59
CA THR A 235 -0.61 -8.67 -28.34
C THR A 235 -0.79 -8.23 -26.88
N GLU A 236 0.14 -8.56 -25.99
CA GLU A 236 0.16 -8.15 -24.59
C GLU A 236 1.20 -7.04 -24.34
N LEU A 237 2.08 -6.78 -25.31
CA LEU A 237 3.24 -5.91 -25.13
C LEU A 237 2.97 -4.49 -25.63
N LEU A 238 3.31 -3.51 -24.78
CA LEU A 238 3.42 -2.09 -25.13
C LEU A 238 4.91 -1.77 -25.35
N LEU A 239 5.30 -1.40 -26.57
CA LEU A 239 6.68 -1.02 -26.88
C LEU A 239 6.86 0.49 -26.72
N SER A 240 7.74 0.89 -25.82
CA SER A 240 7.99 2.29 -25.47
C SER A 240 9.35 2.76 -25.96
N LEU A 241 9.36 3.58 -27.00
CA LEU A 241 10.55 4.19 -27.58
C LEU A 241 11.07 5.31 -26.68
N ARG A 242 12.22 5.07 -26.06
CA ARG A 242 12.97 6.01 -25.19
C ARG A 242 14.39 6.28 -25.72
N THR A 243 14.71 5.77 -26.91
CA THR A 243 16.01 5.87 -27.59
C THR A 243 15.80 6.36 -29.04
N PRO A 244 16.84 6.88 -29.72
CA PRO A 244 16.67 7.57 -31.00
C PRO A 244 16.43 6.67 -32.23
N ASP A 245 16.37 5.34 -32.07
CA ASP A 245 16.16 4.41 -33.17
C ASP A 245 14.72 3.86 -33.18
N PRO A 246 13.82 4.41 -34.02
CA PRO A 246 12.42 3.96 -34.08
C PRO A 246 12.25 2.57 -34.69
N LEU A 247 13.24 2.02 -35.40
CA LEU A 247 13.17 0.66 -35.94
C LEU A 247 13.17 -0.40 -34.83
N TRP A 248 13.58 -0.03 -33.61
CA TRP A 248 13.45 -0.87 -32.43
C TRP A 248 11.99 -1.35 -32.19
N LEU A 249 10.99 -0.54 -32.58
CA LEU A 249 9.57 -0.90 -32.47
C LEU A 249 9.19 -2.12 -33.32
N LEU A 250 10.01 -2.48 -34.31
CA LEU A 250 9.78 -3.63 -35.19
C LEU A 250 10.28 -4.96 -34.58
N ASN A 251 10.99 -4.92 -33.45
CA ASN A 251 11.51 -6.12 -32.78
C ASN A 251 10.40 -7.07 -32.28
N ILE A 252 9.19 -6.56 -32.03
CA ILE A 252 8.00 -7.36 -31.70
C ILE A 252 6.93 -7.08 -32.76
N PRO A 253 6.77 -7.95 -33.77
CA PRO A 253 5.71 -7.77 -34.75
C PRO A 253 4.35 -7.90 -34.07
N ARG A 254 3.41 -7.01 -34.42
CA ARG A 254 2.04 -7.00 -33.85
C ARG A 254 1.99 -6.75 -32.34
N ALA A 255 2.89 -5.92 -31.82
CA ALA A 255 2.76 -5.35 -30.50
C ALA A 255 1.34 -4.77 -30.27
N ALA A 256 0.85 -4.80 -29.04
CA ALA A 256 -0.47 -4.28 -28.70
C ALA A 256 -0.57 -2.77 -28.93
N ALA A 257 0.51 -2.06 -28.59
CA ALA A 257 0.60 -0.62 -28.66
C ALA A 257 2.06 -0.16 -28.77
N TRP A 258 2.25 1.06 -29.28
CA TRP A 258 3.52 1.77 -29.25
C TRP A 258 3.39 3.03 -28.40
N ASP A 259 4.38 3.34 -27.57
CA ASP A 259 4.55 4.64 -26.89
C ASP A 259 5.81 5.31 -27.42
N ILE A 260 5.64 6.42 -28.13
CA ILE A 260 6.73 7.20 -28.71
C ILE A 260 6.94 8.42 -27.82
N ASP A 261 8.14 8.56 -27.25
CA ASP A 261 8.51 9.80 -26.59
C ASP A 261 8.63 10.92 -27.64
N LEU A 262 8.02 12.06 -27.37
CA LEU A 262 7.92 13.23 -28.25
C LEU A 262 9.29 13.65 -28.80
N ARG A 263 10.37 13.47 -28.02
CA ARG A 263 11.75 13.76 -28.44
C ARG A 263 12.20 12.97 -29.66
N PHE A 264 11.61 11.81 -29.91
CA PHE A 264 11.95 10.91 -31.02
C PHE A 264 10.89 10.89 -32.13
N LEU A 265 9.87 11.73 -32.04
CA LEU A 265 8.87 11.87 -33.09
C LEU A 265 9.49 12.24 -34.46
N PRO A 266 10.45 13.19 -34.57
CA PRO A 266 11.04 13.52 -35.87
C PRO A 266 11.74 12.34 -36.55
N GLN A 267 12.47 11.51 -35.79
CA GLN A 267 13.12 10.29 -36.26
C GLN A 267 12.07 9.27 -36.70
N THR A 268 11.00 9.12 -35.92
CA THR A 268 9.89 8.21 -36.20
C THR A 268 9.21 8.56 -37.52
N LEU A 269 8.90 9.84 -37.74
CA LEU A 269 8.28 10.31 -38.99
C LEU A 269 9.17 10.10 -40.21
N ARG A 270 10.50 10.21 -40.08
CA ARG A 270 11.44 9.88 -41.16
C ARG A 270 11.45 8.39 -41.53
N GLN A 271 11.03 7.51 -40.63
CA GLN A 271 10.96 6.05 -40.83
C GLN A 271 9.53 5.56 -41.05
N ILE A 272 8.58 6.46 -41.34
CA ILE A 272 7.16 6.12 -41.37
C ILE A 272 6.82 5.00 -42.34
N ASP A 273 7.47 4.94 -43.50
CA ASP A 273 7.17 3.92 -44.52
C ASP A 273 7.59 2.51 -44.08
N ALA A 274 8.64 2.39 -43.26
CA ALA A 274 9.03 1.12 -42.65
C ALA A 274 8.09 0.72 -41.51
N LEU A 275 7.57 1.69 -40.76
CA LEU A 275 6.73 1.46 -39.58
C LEU A 275 5.26 1.20 -39.90
N ARG A 276 4.70 1.89 -40.90
CA ARG A 276 3.28 1.86 -41.26
C ARG A 276 2.70 0.45 -41.46
N PRO A 277 3.41 -0.52 -42.11
CA PRO A 277 2.90 -1.88 -42.27
C PRO A 277 2.74 -2.67 -40.96
N HIS A 278 3.37 -2.23 -39.88
CA HIS A 278 3.42 -2.90 -38.58
C HIS A 278 2.62 -2.16 -37.49
N LEU A 279 1.85 -1.15 -37.89
CA LEU A 279 1.15 -0.25 -36.98
C LEU A 279 0.23 -1.01 -35.99
N PRO A 280 0.41 -0.83 -34.67
CA PRO A 280 -0.44 -1.46 -33.66
C PRO A 280 -1.82 -0.80 -33.56
N ALA A 281 -2.74 -1.42 -32.83
CA ALA A 281 -4.09 -0.89 -32.65
C ALA A 281 -4.11 0.50 -31.98
N SER A 282 -3.22 0.72 -31.00
CA SER A 282 -3.11 1.97 -30.24
C SER A 282 -1.71 2.56 -30.30
N ILE A 283 -1.63 3.89 -30.32
CA ILE A 283 -0.37 4.65 -30.26
C ILE A 283 -0.47 5.61 -29.08
N ILE A 284 0.61 5.78 -28.35
CA ILE A 284 0.76 6.72 -27.26
C ILE A 284 1.86 7.68 -27.70
N LEU A 285 1.62 8.98 -27.60
CA LEU A 285 2.66 9.99 -27.71
C LEU A 285 2.90 10.56 -26.31
N SER A 286 4.14 10.51 -25.83
CA SER A 286 4.47 10.88 -24.45
C SER A 286 5.46 12.03 -24.34
N ALA A 287 5.24 12.91 -23.38
CA ALA A 287 6.19 13.97 -23.00
C ALA A 287 6.56 13.84 -21.52
N HIS A 288 7.85 13.97 -21.23
CA HIS A 288 8.43 13.86 -19.89
C HIS A 288 9.25 15.10 -19.53
N PRO A 289 8.64 16.31 -19.52
CA PRO A 289 9.41 17.54 -19.31
C PRO A 289 9.90 17.66 -17.86
N ALA A 290 10.97 18.42 -17.68
CA ALA A 290 11.58 18.66 -16.37
C ALA A 290 10.68 19.49 -15.44
N HIS A 291 9.72 20.23 -15.98
CA HIS A 291 8.70 20.97 -15.24
C HIS A 291 7.42 21.06 -16.09
N PRO A 292 6.25 21.30 -15.49
CA PRO A 292 5.03 21.52 -16.25
C PRO A 292 5.10 22.84 -17.03
N ALA A 293 4.87 22.81 -18.33
CA ALA A 293 4.86 24.00 -19.19
C ALA A 293 3.79 23.88 -20.29
N PRO A 294 3.05 24.97 -20.61
CA PRO A 294 2.07 24.98 -21.70
C PRO A 294 2.65 24.60 -23.06
N ALA A 295 3.90 25.00 -23.34
CA ALA A 295 4.57 24.68 -24.61
C ALA A 295 4.73 23.17 -24.85
N ASP A 296 4.96 22.37 -23.80
CA ASP A 296 5.05 20.92 -23.92
C ASP A 296 3.68 20.31 -24.26
N ILE A 297 2.60 20.87 -23.72
CA ILE A 297 1.23 20.43 -24.01
C ILE A 297 0.88 20.72 -25.47
N SER A 298 1.16 21.95 -25.94
CA SER A 298 0.97 22.31 -27.36
C SER A 298 1.78 21.41 -28.28
N SER A 299 3.07 21.19 -27.96
CA SER A 299 3.94 20.31 -28.76
C SER A 299 3.44 18.86 -28.79
N LEU A 300 2.84 18.40 -27.69
CA LEU A 300 2.26 17.06 -27.60
C LEU A 300 1.01 16.92 -28.48
N ILE A 301 0.16 17.93 -28.52
CA ILE A 301 -1.04 17.96 -29.38
C ILE A 301 -0.64 18.05 -30.85
N ASP A 302 0.21 19.01 -31.22
CA ASP A 302 0.70 19.17 -32.60
C ASP A 302 1.42 17.91 -33.10
N GLY A 303 2.20 17.28 -32.22
CA GLY A 303 2.89 16.03 -32.52
C GLY A 303 1.92 14.86 -32.75
N ALA A 304 0.79 14.84 -32.04
CA ALA A 304 -0.23 13.82 -32.22
C ALA A 304 -0.96 13.97 -33.56
N ASP A 305 -1.27 15.20 -33.96
CA ASP A 305 -1.85 15.50 -35.28
C ASP A 305 -0.91 15.10 -36.42
N ALA A 306 0.39 15.38 -36.27
CA ALA A 306 1.40 14.95 -37.22
C ALA A 306 1.48 13.42 -37.32
N LEU A 307 1.43 12.73 -36.19
CA LEU A 307 1.45 11.27 -36.12
C LEU A 307 0.19 10.65 -36.73
N MET A 308 -0.99 11.20 -36.43
CA MET A 308 -2.26 10.80 -37.05
C MET A 308 -2.20 10.90 -38.57
N THR A 309 -1.72 12.03 -39.08
CA THR A 309 -1.59 12.26 -40.52
C THR A 309 -0.63 11.26 -41.16
N ALA A 310 0.54 11.05 -40.54
CA ALA A 310 1.58 10.18 -41.07
C ALA A 310 1.17 8.70 -41.11
N PHE A 311 0.45 8.23 -40.09
CA PHE A 311 -0.07 6.86 -40.02
C PHE A 311 -1.47 6.69 -40.62
N ASN A 312 -2.13 7.78 -41.01
CA ASN A 312 -3.52 7.80 -41.48
C ASN A 312 -4.49 7.11 -40.49
N VAL A 313 -4.50 7.60 -39.25
CA VAL A 313 -5.35 7.08 -38.17
C VAL A 313 -6.22 8.16 -37.56
N SER A 314 -7.31 7.73 -36.92
CA SER A 314 -8.24 8.60 -36.21
C SER A 314 -7.68 9.05 -34.84
N PRO A 315 -8.16 10.18 -34.29
CA PRO A 315 -7.67 10.75 -33.02
C PRO A 315 -7.74 9.79 -31.83
N GLU A 316 -8.79 8.97 -31.75
CA GLU A 316 -9.00 8.02 -30.64
C GLU A 316 -7.93 6.92 -30.58
N ARG A 317 -7.19 6.70 -31.66
CA ARG A 317 -6.05 5.75 -31.70
C ARG A 317 -4.76 6.34 -31.16
N VAL A 318 -4.68 7.66 -30.96
CA VAL A 318 -3.49 8.36 -30.45
C VAL A 318 -3.80 8.92 -29.06
N THR A 319 -3.21 8.31 -28.03
CA THR A 319 -3.35 8.75 -26.64
C THR A 319 -2.20 9.67 -26.25
N LEU A 320 -2.50 10.81 -25.62
CA LEU A 320 -1.50 11.76 -25.11
C LEU A 320 -1.09 11.39 -23.68
N LYS A 321 0.20 11.24 -23.43
CA LYS A 321 0.75 11.01 -22.10
C LYS A 321 1.61 12.18 -21.67
N TYR A 322 1.13 12.96 -20.70
CA TYR A 322 1.85 14.08 -20.13
C TYR A 322 2.38 13.75 -18.75
N ALA A 323 3.70 13.60 -18.61
CA ALA A 323 4.33 13.17 -17.37
C ALA A 323 5.45 14.13 -16.92
N PRO A 324 5.13 15.38 -16.53
CA PRO A 324 6.13 16.34 -16.05
C PRO A 324 6.70 15.93 -14.69
N GLN A 325 7.93 16.34 -14.35
CA GLN A 325 8.36 16.34 -12.95
C GLN A 325 7.59 17.42 -12.17
N ALA A 326 7.13 17.09 -10.96
CA ALA A 326 6.38 18.01 -10.11
C ALA A 326 6.88 17.93 -8.65
N PRO A 327 8.01 18.58 -8.32
CA PRO A 327 8.65 18.46 -7.00
C PRO A 327 7.95 19.25 -5.88
N ASP A 328 6.99 20.13 -6.19
CA ASP A 328 6.35 21.03 -5.24
C ASP A 328 4.87 21.27 -5.55
N THR A 329 4.16 21.93 -4.63
CA THR A 329 2.71 22.15 -4.77
C THR A 329 2.36 23.01 -6.00
N ALA A 330 3.20 23.99 -6.34
CA ALA A 330 2.98 24.87 -7.49
C ALA A 330 3.07 24.10 -8.83
N SER A 331 4.09 23.25 -9.00
CA SER A 331 4.23 22.38 -10.17
C SER A 331 3.15 21.29 -10.21
N ILE A 332 2.72 20.74 -9.06
CA ILE A 332 1.57 19.83 -9.02
C ILE A 332 0.29 20.52 -9.52
N ARG A 333 0.02 21.74 -9.05
CA ARG A 333 -1.11 22.55 -9.53
C ARG A 333 -1.01 22.78 -11.04
N ALA A 334 0.13 23.25 -11.53
CA ALA A 334 0.32 23.52 -12.96
C ALA A 334 0.10 22.27 -13.83
N ALA A 335 0.52 21.10 -13.37
CA ALA A 335 0.27 19.85 -14.06
C ALA A 335 -1.22 19.45 -14.06
N LEU A 336 -1.96 19.74 -12.97
CA LEU A 336 -3.41 19.50 -12.89
C LEU A 336 -4.20 20.48 -13.78
N ASP A 337 -3.79 21.74 -13.82
CA ASP A 337 -4.42 22.78 -14.64
C ASP A 337 -4.32 22.48 -16.15
N ALA A 338 -3.33 21.69 -16.58
CA ALA A 338 -3.20 21.17 -17.95
C ALA A 338 -4.45 20.39 -18.43
N ARG A 339 -5.25 19.86 -17.48
CA ARG A 339 -6.47 19.11 -17.76
C ARG A 339 -7.44 19.87 -18.65
N ALA A 340 -7.63 21.17 -18.42
CA ALA A 340 -8.57 21.98 -19.18
C ALA A 340 -8.22 22.01 -20.69
N THR A 341 -6.93 22.04 -21.01
CA THR A 341 -6.45 21.99 -22.40
C THR A 341 -6.72 20.61 -23.02
N PHE A 342 -6.41 19.53 -22.29
CA PHE A 342 -6.60 18.18 -22.80
C PHE A 342 -8.08 17.79 -22.96
N ASP A 343 -8.97 18.27 -22.09
CA ASP A 343 -10.42 18.04 -22.22
C ASP A 343 -11.02 18.67 -23.49
N ALA A 344 -10.35 19.67 -24.08
CA ALA A 344 -10.75 20.29 -25.35
C ALA A 344 -10.21 19.55 -26.59
N CYS A 345 -9.32 18.56 -26.41
CA CYS A 345 -8.72 17.80 -27.51
C CYS A 345 -9.53 16.54 -27.84
N PRO A 346 -9.51 16.05 -29.10
CA PRO A 346 -10.22 14.83 -29.49
C PRO A 346 -9.51 13.54 -29.03
N HIS A 347 -8.31 13.65 -28.45
CA HIS A 347 -7.47 12.53 -28.04
C HIS A 347 -7.78 12.05 -26.62
N PRO A 348 -7.76 10.74 -26.36
CA PRO A 348 -7.61 10.22 -25.01
C PRO A 348 -6.30 10.73 -24.41
N PHE A 349 -6.25 10.91 -23.08
CA PHE A 349 -5.03 11.38 -22.44
C PHE A 349 -4.83 10.88 -21.02
N ALA A 350 -3.59 10.99 -20.54
CA ALA A 350 -3.22 10.75 -19.15
C ALA A 350 -2.25 11.83 -18.67
N ILE A 351 -2.54 12.41 -17.50
CA ILE A 351 -1.64 13.32 -16.80
C ILE A 351 -1.02 12.54 -15.63
N ILE A 352 0.30 12.42 -15.63
CA ILE A 352 1.05 11.58 -14.67
C ILE A 352 2.24 12.38 -14.11
N PRO A 353 2.00 13.34 -13.20
CA PRO A 353 3.08 14.09 -12.58
C PRO A 353 4.00 13.14 -11.83
N GLN A 354 5.32 13.30 -12.03
CA GLN A 354 6.34 12.42 -11.50
C GLN A 354 6.91 12.93 -10.18
N GLY A 355 7.44 12.00 -9.38
CA GLY A 355 8.08 12.27 -8.09
C GLY A 355 7.22 11.89 -6.88
N LEU A 356 7.88 11.65 -5.74
CA LEU A 356 7.21 11.19 -4.51
C LEU A 356 6.17 12.18 -3.99
N ARG A 357 6.40 13.49 -4.19
CA ARG A 357 5.47 14.56 -3.76
C ARG A 357 4.20 14.62 -4.59
N ALA A 358 4.25 14.21 -5.85
CA ALA A 358 3.10 14.19 -6.75
C ALA A 358 2.45 12.81 -6.89
N ALA A 359 3.03 11.76 -6.31
CA ALA A 359 2.57 10.37 -6.43
C ALA A 359 1.07 10.21 -6.11
N TRP A 360 0.56 10.96 -5.14
CA TRP A 360 -0.84 10.91 -4.73
C TRP A 360 -1.82 11.35 -5.82
N VAL A 361 -1.38 12.18 -6.77
CA VAL A 361 -2.19 12.66 -7.91
C VAL A 361 -2.64 11.49 -8.80
N ARG A 362 -1.88 10.39 -8.81
CA ARG A 362 -2.26 9.18 -9.56
C ARG A 362 -3.56 8.56 -9.05
N HIS A 363 -3.87 8.70 -7.76
CA HIS A 363 -5.16 8.28 -7.20
C HIS A 363 -6.27 9.22 -7.63
N LEU A 364 -6.03 10.54 -7.55
CA LEU A 364 -7.00 11.57 -7.90
C LEU A 364 -7.47 11.42 -9.35
N LEU A 365 -6.53 11.20 -10.27
CA LEU A 365 -6.80 11.09 -11.72
C LEU A 365 -7.08 9.66 -12.17
N ALA A 366 -7.22 8.71 -11.26
CA ALA A 366 -7.32 7.28 -11.59
C ALA A 366 -8.54 6.96 -12.47
N SER A 367 -9.69 7.58 -12.18
CA SER A 367 -10.91 7.37 -12.96
C SER A 367 -10.85 8.06 -14.33
N THR A 368 -10.18 9.20 -14.42
CA THR A 368 -10.21 10.09 -15.58
C THR A 368 -9.06 9.93 -16.57
N ASN A 369 -7.92 9.37 -16.15
CA ASN A 369 -6.79 9.11 -17.05
C ASN A 369 -7.07 7.90 -17.95
N ALA A 370 -6.61 7.96 -19.21
CA ALA A 370 -6.69 6.86 -20.16
C ALA A 370 -5.66 5.75 -19.91
N LEU A 371 -4.58 6.04 -19.17
CA LEU A 371 -3.44 5.15 -18.95
C LEU A 371 -2.93 5.20 -17.51
N HIS A 372 -2.50 4.06 -16.99
CA HIS A 372 -1.82 3.92 -15.71
C HIS A 372 -0.62 2.97 -15.82
N TYR A 373 0.25 3.02 -14.81
CA TYR A 373 1.48 2.25 -14.79
C TYR A 373 1.74 1.67 -13.39
N LEU A 374 2.13 0.41 -13.32
CA LEU A 374 2.52 -0.28 -12.10
C LEU A 374 3.96 -0.80 -12.21
N PRO A 375 4.77 -0.71 -11.15
CA PRO A 375 6.00 -1.46 -11.07
C PRO A 375 5.69 -2.96 -10.89
N VAL A 376 6.68 -3.80 -11.13
CA VAL A 376 6.60 -5.21 -10.82
C VAL A 376 6.78 -5.42 -9.29
N GLY A 377 5.75 -5.93 -8.61
CA GLY A 377 5.79 -6.26 -7.18
C GLY A 377 5.80 -5.08 -6.21
N LEU A 378 6.24 -5.35 -4.97
CA LEU A 378 6.27 -4.36 -3.89
C LEU A 378 7.30 -3.24 -4.17
N ALA A 379 6.93 -2.00 -3.84
CA ALA A 379 7.74 -0.80 -4.02
C ALA A 379 9.08 -0.87 -3.28
N GLU A 380 9.14 -1.59 -2.15
CA GLU A 380 10.38 -1.82 -1.39
C GLU A 380 11.45 -2.60 -2.19
N ARG A 381 11.10 -3.22 -3.33
CA ARG A 381 12.05 -3.87 -4.24
C ARG A 381 12.85 -2.87 -5.08
N ASN A 382 12.23 -1.74 -5.43
CA ASN A 382 12.92 -0.69 -6.19
C ASN A 382 12.44 0.70 -5.77
N PRO A 383 13.05 1.30 -4.74
CA PRO A 383 12.71 2.66 -4.31
C PRO A 383 13.03 3.72 -5.38
N ALA A 384 13.84 3.41 -6.39
CA ALA A 384 14.15 4.29 -7.51
C ALA A 384 13.16 4.16 -8.69
N HIS A 385 12.09 3.37 -8.57
CA HIS A 385 11.13 3.18 -9.66
C HIS A 385 10.32 4.47 -9.95
N PRO A 386 10.17 4.88 -11.22
CA PRO A 386 9.54 6.15 -11.60
C PRO A 386 8.04 6.25 -11.30
N SER A 387 7.32 5.14 -11.14
CA SER A 387 5.86 5.13 -10.89
C SER A 387 5.45 5.62 -9.49
N ALA A 388 6.42 5.74 -8.56
CA ALA A 388 6.29 6.09 -7.13
C ALA A 388 5.33 5.22 -6.27
N LEU A 389 4.34 4.56 -6.87
CA LEU A 389 3.32 3.72 -6.24
C LEU A 389 3.31 2.33 -6.88
N ASP A 390 3.26 1.30 -6.04
CA ASP A 390 3.04 -0.09 -6.43
C ASP A 390 1.55 -0.49 -6.37
N LEU A 391 1.28 -1.78 -6.61
CA LEU A 391 -0.06 -2.35 -6.53
C LEU A 391 -0.66 -2.22 -5.11
N GLN A 392 0.14 -2.39 -4.06
CA GLN A 392 -0.31 -2.27 -2.68
C GLN A 392 -0.81 -0.84 -2.38
N ASN A 393 -0.06 0.17 -2.84
CA ASN A 393 -0.43 1.56 -2.68
C ASN A 393 -1.70 1.90 -3.48
N LEU A 394 -1.82 1.44 -4.73
CA LEU A 394 -2.99 1.72 -5.58
C LEU A 394 -4.24 0.90 -5.22
N LEU A 395 -4.11 -0.18 -4.45
CA LEU A 395 -5.19 -1.11 -4.15
C LEU A 395 -6.50 -0.44 -3.68
N PRO A 396 -6.51 0.56 -2.76
CA PRO A 396 -7.74 1.24 -2.35
C PRO A 396 -8.49 1.90 -3.52
N THR A 397 -7.77 2.35 -4.54
CA THR A 397 -8.30 3.00 -5.75
C THR A 397 -8.85 2.01 -6.77
N LEU A 398 -8.34 0.78 -6.79
CA LEU A 398 -8.76 -0.26 -7.72
C LEU A 398 -10.05 -0.98 -7.29
N THR A 399 -10.56 -0.69 -6.09
CA THR A 399 -11.82 -1.24 -5.56
C THR A 399 -13.06 -0.75 -6.31
N THR A 400 -14.17 -1.47 -6.14
CA THR A 400 -15.47 -1.11 -6.73
C THR A 400 -16.46 -0.63 -5.64
N PRO A 401 -17.14 0.52 -5.81
CA PRO A 401 -17.02 1.45 -6.94
C PRO A 401 -15.69 2.20 -6.92
N THR A 402 -15.12 2.49 -8.08
CA THR A 402 -13.87 3.28 -8.18
C THR A 402 -14.03 4.64 -7.50
N PRO A 403 -13.05 5.10 -6.70
CA PRO A 403 -13.13 6.42 -6.09
C PRO A 403 -13.22 7.57 -7.10
N THR A 404 -14.12 8.52 -6.84
CA THR A 404 -14.29 9.75 -7.63
C THR A 404 -14.36 11.01 -6.78
N SER A 405 -14.43 10.86 -5.46
CA SER A 405 -14.33 11.95 -4.48
C SER A 405 -13.32 11.57 -3.41
N PHE A 406 -12.73 12.55 -2.72
CA PHE A 406 -11.60 12.29 -1.84
C PHE A 406 -11.64 13.11 -0.54
N ASP A 407 -11.25 12.46 0.56
CA ASP A 407 -10.69 13.11 1.74
C ASP A 407 -9.14 12.95 1.70
N ALA A 408 -8.41 13.61 2.59
CA ALA A 408 -6.94 13.57 2.57
C ALA A 408 -6.29 13.47 3.95
N LEU A 409 -5.02 13.05 3.98
CA LEU A 409 -4.08 13.18 5.07
C LEU A 409 -2.93 14.08 4.64
N ILE A 410 -2.65 15.14 5.40
CA ILE A 410 -1.46 15.98 5.23
C ILE A 410 -0.48 15.82 6.40
N GLY A 411 0.80 15.92 6.10
CA GLY A 411 1.90 15.84 7.06
C GLY A 411 3.19 15.34 6.40
N GLU A 412 4.25 15.17 7.19
CA GLU A 412 5.48 14.58 6.68
C GLU A 412 6.25 13.85 7.80
N PRO A 413 6.52 12.53 7.68
CA PRO A 413 6.12 11.63 6.59
C PRO A 413 4.67 11.11 6.71
N VAL A 414 4.03 10.77 5.59
CA VAL A 414 2.68 10.17 5.55
C VAL A 414 2.59 8.82 4.82
N ALA A 415 3.63 8.41 4.10
CA ALA A 415 3.57 7.22 3.23
C ALA A 415 3.19 5.92 3.99
N GLN A 416 3.68 5.77 5.23
CA GLN A 416 3.43 4.60 6.08
C GLN A 416 2.09 4.64 6.83
N SER A 417 1.32 5.72 6.70
CA SER A 417 -0.01 5.80 7.30
C SER A 417 -0.94 4.75 6.69
N GLN A 418 -1.75 4.12 7.54
CA GLN A 418 -2.81 3.18 7.17
C GLN A 418 -4.19 3.86 7.01
N GLY A 419 -4.25 5.20 7.05
CA GLY A 419 -5.50 5.95 6.95
C GLY A 419 -6.25 5.71 5.64
N ASP A 420 -5.51 5.49 4.54
CA ASP A 420 -6.09 5.13 3.24
C ASP A 420 -6.88 3.82 3.27
N LEU A 421 -6.32 2.78 3.88
CA LEU A 421 -7.00 1.50 4.08
C LEU A 421 -8.22 1.67 4.99
N TRP A 422 -8.06 2.38 6.11
CA TRP A 422 -9.15 2.55 7.09
C TRP A 422 -10.32 3.35 6.52
N HIS A 423 -10.07 4.56 6.02
CA HIS A 423 -11.12 5.45 5.52
C HIS A 423 -11.79 4.88 4.28
N ARG A 424 -11.05 4.16 3.42
CA ARG A 424 -11.64 3.48 2.28
C ARG A 424 -12.51 2.30 2.71
N ARG A 425 -12.07 1.47 3.65
CA ARG A 425 -12.88 0.38 4.21
C ARG A 425 -14.15 0.91 4.87
N ALA A 426 -14.06 2.00 5.63
CA ALA A 426 -15.21 2.66 6.24
C ALA A 426 -16.18 3.22 5.19
N ALA A 427 -15.67 3.87 4.15
CA ALA A 427 -16.47 4.38 3.03
C ALA A 427 -17.24 3.26 2.30
N LEU A 428 -16.60 2.12 2.04
CA LEU A 428 -17.22 0.96 1.39
C LEU A 428 -18.24 0.21 2.26
N ARG A 429 -18.22 0.43 3.58
CA ARG A 429 -19.15 -0.17 4.56
C ARG A 429 -20.22 0.82 5.02
N SER A 430 -20.19 2.07 4.54
CA SER A 430 -21.12 3.12 4.93
C SER A 430 -22.51 2.86 4.32
N ASP A 431 -23.57 3.08 5.09
CA ASP A 431 -24.94 3.03 4.55
C ASP A 431 -25.27 4.26 3.67
N CYS A 432 -24.43 5.32 3.72
CA CYS A 432 -24.56 6.50 2.87
C CYS A 432 -23.96 6.28 1.48
N ASN A 433 -24.81 6.30 0.44
CA ASN A 433 -24.38 6.09 -0.94
C ASN A 433 -23.33 7.09 -1.45
N GLU A 434 -23.37 8.33 -0.96
CA GLU A 434 -22.40 9.38 -1.32
C GLU A 434 -20.99 9.12 -0.78
N ASP A 435 -20.86 8.26 0.23
CA ASP A 435 -19.56 7.86 0.78
C ASP A 435 -18.94 6.68 0.02
N HIS A 436 -19.73 5.82 -0.63
CA HIS A 436 -19.21 4.66 -1.37
C HIS A 436 -18.10 4.99 -2.39
N PRO A 437 -18.18 6.06 -3.21
CA PRO A 437 -17.12 6.42 -4.15
C PRO A 437 -16.03 7.29 -3.53
N ARG A 438 -15.93 7.36 -2.19
CA ARG A 438 -14.94 8.20 -1.51
C ARG A 438 -13.62 7.46 -1.32
N GLY A 439 -12.55 8.04 -1.84
CA GLY A 439 -11.17 7.66 -1.63
C GLY A 439 -10.50 8.51 -0.54
N TYR A 440 -9.23 8.21 -0.29
CA TYR A 440 -8.45 8.89 0.73
C TYR A 440 -7.01 9.08 0.24
N LEU A 441 -6.54 10.33 0.21
CA LEU A 441 -5.24 10.69 -0.35
C LEU A 441 -4.21 10.89 0.76
N LYS A 442 -2.99 10.35 0.60
CA LYS A 442 -1.85 10.63 1.49
C LYS A 442 -0.94 11.65 0.82
N ILE A 443 -0.88 12.87 1.36
CA ILE A 443 -0.26 14.02 0.70
C ILE A 443 0.93 14.52 1.54
N PRO A 444 2.18 14.19 1.15
CA PRO A 444 3.37 14.71 1.81
C PRO A 444 3.36 16.23 1.76
N THR A 445 3.34 16.86 2.93
CA THR A 445 3.21 18.31 3.06
C THR A 445 4.23 18.77 4.10
N PRO A 446 5.38 19.32 3.67
CA PRO A 446 6.26 19.99 4.62
C PRO A 446 5.60 21.27 5.14
N THR A 447 6.10 21.78 6.26
CA THR A 447 5.53 22.96 6.92
C THR A 447 5.43 24.18 5.99
N GLU A 448 6.48 24.45 5.21
CA GLU A 448 6.53 25.61 4.31
C GLU A 448 5.53 25.55 3.16
N ALA A 449 5.10 24.35 2.75
CA ALA A 449 4.15 24.16 1.66
C ALA A 449 2.68 24.17 2.14
N LEU A 450 2.44 24.30 3.45
CA LEU A 450 1.10 24.20 4.03
C LEU A 450 0.08 25.16 3.39
N PRO A 451 0.37 26.47 3.21
CA PRO A 451 -0.61 27.41 2.62
C PRO A 451 -1.01 27.00 1.21
N ASP A 452 -0.02 26.68 0.36
CA ASP A 452 -0.26 26.28 -1.02
C ASP A 452 -1.03 24.96 -1.10
N THR A 453 -0.70 24.00 -0.21
CA THR A 453 -1.40 22.71 -0.15
C THR A 453 -2.86 22.91 0.25
N LEU A 454 -3.17 23.72 1.27
CA LEU A 454 -4.56 23.97 1.66
C LEU A 454 -5.35 24.69 0.56
N ALA A 455 -4.72 25.61 -0.16
CA ALA A 455 -5.33 26.28 -1.31
C ALA A 455 -5.59 25.31 -2.48
N LEU A 456 -4.64 24.42 -2.78
CA LEU A 456 -4.81 23.37 -3.79
C LEU A 456 -5.94 22.40 -3.41
N LEU A 457 -5.97 21.90 -2.18
CA LEU A 457 -7.00 20.95 -1.74
C LEU A 457 -8.40 21.59 -1.72
N HIS A 458 -8.49 22.89 -1.42
CA HIS A 458 -9.77 23.62 -1.50
C HIS A 458 -10.26 23.72 -2.95
N HIS A 459 -9.35 24.01 -3.90
CA HIS A 459 -9.62 24.05 -5.33
C HIS A 459 -10.03 22.68 -5.90
N LEU A 460 -9.44 21.59 -5.39
CA LEU A 460 -9.78 20.21 -5.76
C LEU A 460 -11.06 19.68 -5.09
N ASN A 461 -11.79 20.52 -4.36
CA ASN A 461 -13.01 20.14 -3.63
C ASN A 461 -12.83 18.97 -2.65
N ILE A 462 -11.67 18.88 -2.00
CA ILE A 462 -11.44 17.92 -0.93
C ILE A 462 -12.35 18.26 0.26
N ARG A 463 -13.14 17.30 0.73
CA ARG A 463 -14.12 17.53 1.79
C ARG A 463 -13.46 17.65 3.16
N GLY A 464 -12.71 16.63 3.54
CA GLY A 464 -12.06 16.51 4.85
C GLY A 464 -10.56 16.29 4.75
N ILE A 465 -9.82 16.85 5.71
CA ILE A 465 -8.38 16.64 5.84
C ILE A 465 -8.04 16.19 7.26
N SER A 466 -7.38 15.05 7.38
CA SER A 466 -6.63 14.66 8.58
C SER A 466 -5.26 15.32 8.57
N VAL A 467 -4.80 15.77 9.73
CA VAL A 467 -3.52 16.47 9.90
C VAL A 467 -2.66 15.69 10.88
N THR A 468 -1.47 15.28 10.44
CA THR A 468 -0.48 14.63 11.30
C THR A 468 0.76 15.49 11.50
N SER A 469 1.72 15.00 12.27
CA SER A 469 3.00 15.66 12.51
C SER A 469 3.69 16.07 11.20
N PRO A 470 4.36 17.23 11.15
CA PRO A 470 4.50 18.27 12.19
C PRO A 470 3.43 19.39 12.09
N LEU A 471 2.33 19.19 11.36
CA LEU A 471 1.49 20.29 10.87
C LEU A 471 0.41 20.76 11.85
N LYS A 472 0.08 20.00 12.91
CA LYS A 472 -1.10 20.28 13.75
C LYS A 472 -1.18 21.72 14.28
N ARG A 473 -0.06 22.24 14.79
CA ARG A 473 0.05 23.64 15.28
C ARG A 473 0.10 24.67 14.15
N HIS A 474 0.79 24.33 13.06
CA HIS A 474 0.90 25.21 11.88
C HIS A 474 -0.47 25.44 11.24
N VAL A 475 -1.29 24.39 11.18
CA VAL A 475 -2.67 24.45 10.70
C VAL A 475 -3.53 25.33 11.60
N ALA A 476 -3.50 25.11 12.91
CA ALA A 476 -4.23 25.93 13.88
C ALA A 476 -3.94 27.42 13.72
N HIS A 477 -2.64 27.77 13.63
CA HIS A 477 -2.21 29.14 13.40
C HIS A 477 -2.66 29.69 12.04
N HIS A 478 -2.51 28.90 10.96
CA HIS A 478 -2.83 29.35 9.60
C HIS A 478 -4.31 29.67 9.41
N ILE A 479 -5.22 28.92 10.05
CA ILE A 479 -6.66 29.16 9.97
C ILE A 479 -7.21 30.05 11.10
N ALA A 480 -6.33 30.55 11.98
CA ALA A 480 -6.69 31.33 13.17
C ALA A 480 -7.75 30.63 14.07
N ALA A 481 -7.50 29.36 14.40
CA ALA A 481 -8.36 28.60 15.31
C ALA A 481 -8.11 28.96 16.79
N ASP A 482 -9.11 28.71 17.65
CA ASP A 482 -9.01 28.91 19.10
C ASP A 482 -8.10 27.85 19.77
N ASP A 483 -8.07 26.63 19.23
CA ASP A 483 -7.21 25.54 19.71
C ASP A 483 -5.75 25.70 19.21
N ASP A 484 -4.77 25.40 20.06
CA ASP A 484 -3.34 25.45 19.73
C ASP A 484 -2.88 24.41 18.69
N ALA A 485 -3.66 23.34 18.49
CA ALA A 485 -3.31 22.24 17.60
C ALA A 485 -4.56 21.55 17.06
N LEU A 486 -4.61 21.35 15.74
CA LEU A 486 -5.72 20.69 15.06
C LEU A 486 -5.24 19.44 14.32
N ASN A 487 -5.96 18.33 14.44
CA ASN A 487 -5.67 17.10 13.69
C ASN A 487 -6.71 16.83 12.57
N THR A 488 -7.74 17.67 12.44
CA THR A 488 -8.86 17.46 11.54
C THR A 488 -9.38 18.79 10.99
N LEU A 489 -9.53 18.90 9.67
CA LEU A 489 -10.12 20.03 8.98
C LEU A 489 -11.31 19.60 8.13
N ARG A 490 -12.26 20.51 7.98
CA ARG A 490 -13.43 20.41 7.10
C ARG A 490 -13.48 21.64 6.21
N ARG A 491 -13.74 21.41 4.92
CA ARG A 491 -13.87 22.48 3.93
C ARG A 491 -15.14 23.29 4.18
N THR A 492 -15.04 24.61 4.00
CA THR A 492 -16.17 25.54 3.92
C THR A 492 -16.17 26.26 2.57
N SER A 493 -17.19 27.09 2.30
CA SER A 493 -17.22 27.93 1.09
C SER A 493 -16.01 28.86 0.96
N HIS A 494 -15.42 29.30 2.10
CA HIS A 494 -14.37 30.32 2.14
C HIS A 494 -13.02 29.82 2.67
N GLY A 495 -12.90 28.55 3.05
CA GLY A 495 -11.64 28.00 3.54
C GLY A 495 -11.83 26.72 4.32
N TRP A 496 -11.29 26.70 5.54
CA TRP A 496 -11.22 25.52 6.40
C TRP A 496 -11.61 25.89 7.82
N ILE A 497 -12.36 25.01 8.47
CA ILE A 497 -12.50 24.99 9.95
C ILE A 497 -11.91 23.68 10.46
N GLY A 498 -11.55 23.61 11.74
CA GLY A 498 -10.96 22.39 12.29
C GLY A 498 -11.32 22.10 13.72
N THR A 499 -10.94 20.90 14.14
CA THR A 499 -11.12 20.36 15.50
C THR A 499 -9.95 19.41 15.82
N ASP A 500 -9.77 19.12 17.11
CA ASP A 500 -8.93 18.01 17.57
C ASP A 500 -9.77 16.77 17.91
N THR A 501 -9.55 15.68 17.17
CA THR A 501 -10.18 14.36 17.40
C THR A 501 -9.25 13.38 18.13
N ASP A 502 -7.99 13.75 18.41
CA ASP A 502 -7.07 12.87 19.15
C ASP A 502 -7.61 12.59 20.57
N HIS A 503 -8.25 13.58 21.21
CA HIS A 503 -8.87 13.40 22.54
C HIS A 503 -9.90 12.25 22.55
N ILE A 504 -10.71 12.14 21.50
CA ILE A 504 -11.70 11.06 21.35
C ILE A 504 -10.99 9.70 21.22
N GLY A 505 -9.90 9.65 20.45
CA GLY A 505 -9.04 8.47 20.37
C GLY A 505 -8.45 8.08 21.73
N MET A 506 -7.93 9.04 22.48
CA MET A 506 -7.31 8.78 23.79
C MET A 506 -8.33 8.20 24.78
N ARG A 507 -9.53 8.78 24.85
CA ARG A 507 -10.61 8.27 25.70
C ARG A 507 -11.00 6.83 25.34
N ALA A 508 -11.07 6.51 24.05
CA ALA A 508 -11.35 5.15 23.59
C ALA A 508 -10.24 4.15 23.99
N SER A 509 -8.96 4.57 23.95
CA SER A 509 -7.86 3.73 24.42
C SER A 509 -7.89 3.49 25.93
N LEU A 510 -8.21 4.50 26.74
CA LEU A 510 -8.37 4.33 28.20
C LEU A 510 -9.56 3.42 28.52
N GLN A 511 -10.68 3.56 27.80
CA GLN A 511 -11.82 2.67 27.95
C GLN A 511 -11.47 1.23 27.56
N ALA A 512 -10.71 1.02 26.48
CA ALA A 512 -10.29 -0.32 26.05
C ALA A 512 -9.42 -1.02 27.11
N LEU A 513 -8.61 -0.28 27.89
CA LEU A 513 -7.87 -0.82 29.03
C LEU A 513 -8.82 -1.29 30.15
N ILE A 514 -9.83 -0.48 30.48
CA ILE A 514 -10.83 -0.81 31.49
C ILE A 514 -11.61 -2.06 31.07
N ASP A 515 -12.05 -2.12 29.81
CA ASP A 515 -12.79 -3.26 29.24
C ASP A 515 -11.93 -4.54 29.23
N ALA A 516 -10.60 -4.40 29.12
CA ALA A 516 -9.65 -5.50 29.23
C ALA A 516 -9.37 -5.92 30.69
N GLY A 517 -9.92 -5.21 31.68
CA GLY A 517 -9.81 -5.52 33.11
C GLY A 517 -8.76 -4.72 33.87
N VAL A 518 -8.19 -3.66 33.28
CA VAL A 518 -7.26 -2.78 33.99
C VAL A 518 -8.05 -1.87 34.94
N THR A 519 -7.72 -1.93 36.24
CA THR A 519 -8.28 -0.99 37.22
C THR A 519 -7.56 0.37 37.09
N PRO A 520 -8.29 1.48 36.91
CA PRO A 520 -7.69 2.81 36.87
C PRO A 520 -6.88 3.14 38.14
N GLY A 521 -5.82 3.92 38.00
CA GLY A 521 -4.92 4.25 39.10
C GLY A 521 -3.68 5.04 38.67
N PRO A 522 -2.58 4.99 39.45
CA PRO A 522 -1.36 5.73 39.16
C PRO A 522 -0.81 5.46 37.75
N THR A 523 -0.65 6.52 36.97
CA THR A 523 -0.35 6.48 35.55
C THR A 523 0.86 7.34 35.22
N LEU A 524 1.77 6.79 34.42
CA LEU A 524 2.95 7.51 33.93
C LEU A 524 2.88 7.67 32.41
N ILE A 525 3.12 8.88 31.92
CA ILE A 525 3.28 9.15 30.49
C ILE A 525 4.77 9.22 30.15
N PHE A 526 5.17 8.43 29.16
CA PHE A 526 6.51 8.45 28.58
C PHE A 526 6.47 9.13 27.21
N GLY A 527 7.05 10.33 27.11
CA GLY A 527 7.08 11.16 25.92
C GLY A 527 6.25 12.44 26.06
N GLN A 528 6.86 13.57 25.70
CA GLN A 528 6.25 14.92 25.74
C GLN A 528 6.00 15.44 24.31
N GLY A 529 5.52 14.55 23.44
CA GLY A 529 5.31 14.84 22.01
C GLY A 529 4.00 15.58 21.72
N GLY A 530 3.69 15.73 20.42
CA GLY A 530 2.50 16.45 19.96
C GLY A 530 1.16 15.84 20.39
N VAL A 531 1.13 14.59 20.84
CA VAL A 531 -0.09 13.91 21.34
C VAL A 531 -0.36 14.19 22.82
N SER A 532 0.62 14.73 23.55
CA SER A 532 0.53 14.89 25.00
C SER A 532 -0.62 15.80 25.45
N PRO A 533 -0.93 16.94 24.79
CA PRO A 533 -2.07 17.76 25.20
C PRO A 533 -3.41 17.02 25.16
N ALA A 534 -3.68 16.26 24.09
CA ALA A 534 -4.89 15.44 23.97
C ALA A 534 -4.94 14.32 25.02
N LEU A 535 -3.77 13.73 25.33
CA LEU A 535 -3.64 12.69 26.36
C LEU A 535 -3.90 13.22 27.77
N LEU A 536 -3.36 14.39 28.12
CA LEU A 536 -3.58 15.03 29.43
C LEU A 536 -5.07 15.33 29.64
N ARG A 537 -5.74 15.93 28.64
CA ARG A 537 -7.19 16.16 28.69
C ARG A 537 -7.99 14.87 28.87
N ALA A 538 -7.61 13.79 28.18
CA ALA A 538 -8.29 12.51 28.30
C ALA A 538 -8.08 11.85 29.68
N LEU A 539 -6.94 12.08 30.33
CA LEU A 539 -6.69 11.61 31.69
C LEU A 539 -7.50 12.39 32.72
N GLU A 540 -7.65 13.72 32.56
CA GLU A 540 -8.52 14.55 33.40
C GLU A 540 -9.98 14.08 33.38
N ASP A 541 -10.44 13.57 32.23
CA ASP A 541 -11.78 12.99 32.05
C ASP A 541 -11.89 11.51 32.49
N SER A 542 -10.87 10.97 33.20
CA SER A 542 -10.79 9.55 33.54
C SER A 542 -10.38 9.32 35.00
N ASP A 543 -10.53 8.08 35.46
CA ASP A 543 -10.07 7.67 36.79
C ASP A 543 -8.56 7.33 36.85
N PHE A 544 -7.82 7.48 35.73
CA PHE A 544 -6.38 7.28 35.70
C PHE A 544 -5.65 8.53 36.21
N GLN A 545 -4.79 8.35 37.22
CA GLN A 545 -4.16 9.46 37.94
C GLN A 545 -2.74 9.69 37.44
N LEU A 546 -2.49 10.80 36.76
CA LEU A 546 -1.15 11.13 36.30
C LEU A 546 -0.19 11.38 37.48
N VAL A 547 0.80 10.51 37.67
CA VAL A 547 1.84 10.66 38.70
C VAL A 547 3.17 11.14 38.15
N ALA A 548 3.42 10.97 36.85
CA ALA A 548 4.61 11.48 36.18
C ALA A 548 4.40 11.62 34.66
N HIS A 549 4.98 12.66 34.09
CA HIS A 549 5.06 12.87 32.63
C HIS A 549 6.49 13.17 32.23
N ILE A 550 7.19 12.15 31.71
CA ILE A 550 8.65 12.21 31.52
C ILE A 550 9.04 12.27 30.04
N SER A 551 10.19 12.89 29.77
CA SER A 551 10.73 13.01 28.42
C SER A 551 11.36 11.70 27.96
N ALA A 552 10.98 11.24 26.76
CA ALA A 552 11.60 10.08 26.15
C ALA A 552 13.11 10.27 25.89
N ARG A 553 13.54 11.51 25.64
CA ARG A 553 14.96 11.86 25.44
C ARG A 553 15.76 11.78 26.74
N ALA A 554 15.16 12.18 27.86
CA ALA A 554 15.78 12.04 29.18
C ALA A 554 15.81 10.57 29.65
N GLY A 555 14.83 9.79 29.20
CA GLY A 555 14.71 8.36 29.44
C GLY A 555 14.15 8.01 30.81
N TRP A 556 14.08 6.71 31.11
CA TRP A 556 13.43 6.18 32.30
C TRP A 556 14.11 6.59 33.60
N LYS A 557 15.41 6.90 33.57
CA LYS A 557 16.14 7.46 34.72
C LYS A 557 15.58 8.82 35.20
N SER A 558 14.80 9.51 34.37
CA SER A 558 14.14 10.77 34.75
C SER A 558 12.81 10.57 35.47
N ALA A 559 12.34 9.32 35.59
CA ALA A 559 11.19 9.00 36.43
C ALA A 559 11.50 9.34 37.91
N PRO A 560 10.52 9.84 38.68
CA PRO A 560 10.66 10.02 40.12
C PRO A 560 11.11 8.72 40.81
N ALA A 561 11.96 8.83 41.83
CA ALA A 561 12.53 7.66 42.51
C ALA A 561 11.50 6.93 43.39
N ASP A 562 10.47 7.65 43.83
CA ASP A 562 9.44 7.30 44.80
C ASP A 562 8.06 7.11 44.13
N LEU A 563 8.02 6.47 42.95
CA LEU A 563 6.77 6.16 42.28
C LEU A 563 5.98 5.05 43.01
N PRO A 564 4.64 5.17 43.11
CA PRO A 564 3.79 4.05 43.54
C PRO A 564 3.80 2.93 42.50
N HIS A 565 3.20 1.78 42.83
CA HIS A 565 2.91 0.76 41.83
C HIS A 565 2.01 1.34 40.73
N LEU A 566 2.49 1.36 39.50
CA LEU A 566 1.76 1.95 38.38
C LEU A 566 0.66 1.00 37.90
N ALA A 567 -0.54 1.53 37.77
CA ALA A 567 -1.62 0.86 37.05
C ALA A 567 -1.35 0.86 35.54
N LEU A 568 -0.79 1.95 35.01
CA LEU A 568 -0.62 2.16 33.59
C LEU A 568 0.67 2.94 33.26
N ILE A 569 1.38 2.49 32.22
CA ILE A 569 2.35 3.29 31.49
C ILE A 569 1.81 3.55 30.08
N ILE A 570 1.78 4.83 29.67
CA ILE A 570 1.40 5.24 28.32
C ILE A 570 2.65 5.69 27.58
N ASN A 571 3.05 4.93 26.56
CA ASN A 571 4.15 5.27 25.68
C ASN A 571 3.66 6.16 24.51
N ALA A 572 3.90 7.45 24.65
CA ALA A 572 3.59 8.51 23.69
C ALA A 572 4.82 8.98 22.89
N ALA A 573 5.95 8.29 23.00
CA ALA A 573 7.21 8.68 22.37
C ALA A 573 7.29 8.25 20.90
N ALA A 574 7.53 9.21 19.99
CA ALA A 574 7.59 8.98 18.53
C ALA A 574 8.55 7.85 18.08
N SER A 575 9.57 7.51 18.89
CA SER A 575 10.41 6.33 18.67
C SER A 575 11.11 5.90 19.96
N PHE A 576 11.14 4.57 20.20
CA PHE A 576 12.03 3.83 21.13
C PHE A 576 11.93 4.07 22.65
N ALA A 577 11.11 3.27 23.35
CA ALA A 577 11.19 3.10 24.81
C ALA A 577 12.44 2.31 25.28
N HIS A 578 12.98 1.37 24.49
CA HIS A 578 14.06 0.47 24.95
C HIS A 578 15.49 1.03 24.78
N LYS A 579 15.69 2.04 23.92
CA LYS A 579 16.97 2.76 23.81
C LYS A 579 17.09 3.89 24.83
N ALA A 580 15.99 4.21 25.49
CA ALA A 580 15.95 5.22 26.53
C ALA A 580 16.81 4.76 27.73
N PRO A 581 17.64 5.64 28.30
CA PRO A 581 18.47 5.28 29.44
C PRO A 581 17.66 4.78 30.65
N GLY A 582 18.04 3.62 31.20
CA GLY A 582 17.45 3.03 32.41
C GLY A 582 16.28 2.08 32.17
N PRO A 583 15.95 1.21 33.14
CA PRO A 583 14.77 0.36 33.06
C PRO A 583 13.49 1.16 33.33
N PRO A 584 12.37 0.87 32.66
CA PRO A 584 11.08 1.45 33.03
C PRO A 584 10.63 0.93 34.42
N PRO A 585 9.81 1.71 35.14
CA PRO A 585 9.20 1.26 36.38
C PRO A 585 8.23 0.08 36.12
N PRO A 586 8.03 -0.82 37.09
CA PRO A 586 7.01 -1.87 36.99
C PRO A 586 5.60 -1.28 36.81
N THR A 587 4.77 -1.95 36.02
CA THR A 587 3.39 -1.54 35.76
C THR A 587 2.47 -2.74 35.57
N THR A 588 1.17 -2.58 35.87
CA THR A 588 0.16 -3.59 35.51
C THR A 588 -0.06 -3.62 34.00
N ALA A 589 -0.31 -2.45 33.39
CA ALA A 589 -0.64 -2.32 31.97
C ALA A 589 0.32 -1.37 31.23
N TRP A 590 0.49 -1.63 29.94
CA TRP A 590 1.28 -0.82 29.03
C TRP A 590 0.47 -0.50 27.77
N LEU A 591 0.36 0.79 27.43
CA LEU A 591 -0.32 1.28 26.24
C LEU A 591 0.69 1.94 25.29
N ASP A 592 0.87 1.36 24.11
CA ASP A 592 1.63 1.99 23.02
C ASP A 592 0.69 2.72 22.07
N LEU A 593 0.84 4.05 21.96
CA LEU A 593 0.07 4.85 21.00
C LEU A 593 0.53 4.69 19.54
N HIS A 594 1.61 3.93 19.31
CA HIS A 594 2.14 3.63 17.99
C HIS A 594 1.60 2.29 17.49
N TYR A 595 1.41 2.19 16.17
CA TYR A 595 0.91 0.99 15.50
C TYR A 595 1.95 0.37 14.56
N ALA A 596 3.24 0.70 14.71
CA ALA A 596 4.31 0.13 13.91
C ALA A 596 5.55 -0.07 14.77
N ASN A 597 6.25 -1.20 14.58
CA ASN A 597 7.45 -1.58 15.31
C ASN A 597 7.26 -1.64 16.83
N VAL A 598 6.06 -2.04 17.27
CA VAL A 598 5.72 -2.14 18.70
C VAL A 598 6.54 -3.25 19.32
N GLN A 599 7.21 -2.96 20.43
CA GLN A 599 8.08 -3.89 21.14
C GLN A 599 7.41 -4.34 22.44
N PRO A 600 7.67 -5.57 22.91
CA PRO A 600 7.11 -6.03 24.18
C PRO A 600 7.68 -5.21 25.35
N PRO A 601 6.85 -4.71 26.27
CA PRO A 601 7.34 -4.05 27.47
C PRO A 601 8.13 -5.04 28.32
N PRO A 602 9.16 -4.59 29.06
CA PRO A 602 9.97 -5.50 29.88
C PRO A 602 9.18 -6.06 31.08
N TYR A 603 8.24 -5.27 31.63
CA TYR A 603 7.40 -5.65 32.76
C TYR A 603 5.99 -5.08 32.54
N ALA A 604 5.05 -5.90 32.08
CA ALA A 604 3.62 -5.59 32.13
C ALA A 604 2.82 -6.89 32.04
N THR A 605 1.73 -6.99 32.80
CA THR A 605 0.80 -8.12 32.68
C THR A 605 -0.10 -7.98 31.45
N MET A 606 -0.26 -6.76 30.95
CA MET A 606 -1.11 -6.44 29.81
C MET A 606 -0.46 -5.42 28.88
N HIS A 607 -0.58 -5.64 27.58
CA HIS A 607 0.00 -4.78 26.55
C HIS A 607 -1.03 -4.47 25.46
N LEU A 608 -1.41 -3.19 25.32
CA LEU A 608 -2.34 -2.71 24.31
C LEU A 608 -1.63 -1.77 23.33
N GLY A 609 -2.11 -1.79 22.08
CA GLY A 609 -1.68 -0.88 21.02
C GLY A 609 -2.65 0.26 20.77
N GLY A 610 -2.29 1.13 19.83
CA GLY A 610 -3.07 2.32 19.47
C GLY A 610 -4.33 2.05 18.63
N ASP A 611 -4.73 0.80 18.41
CA ASP A 611 -5.84 0.48 17.50
C ASP A 611 -7.16 1.15 17.88
N ALA A 612 -7.53 1.08 19.16
CA ALA A 612 -8.72 1.73 19.69
C ALA A 612 -8.65 3.25 19.50
N PHE A 613 -7.47 3.83 19.70
CA PHE A 613 -7.22 5.25 19.45
C PHE A 613 -7.48 5.60 17.99
N PHE A 614 -6.85 4.91 17.03
CA PHE A 614 -6.97 5.25 15.61
C PHE A 614 -8.38 5.00 15.06
N ASP A 615 -9.04 3.91 15.48
CA ASP A 615 -10.39 3.61 15.02
C ASP A 615 -11.40 4.68 15.50
N ALA A 616 -11.32 5.10 16.78
CA ALA A 616 -12.21 6.12 17.33
C ALA A 616 -11.89 7.53 16.78
N GLN A 617 -10.62 7.88 16.68
CA GLN A 617 -10.16 9.14 16.09
C GLN A 617 -10.63 9.25 14.63
N ALA A 618 -10.39 8.22 13.81
CA ALA A 618 -10.79 8.25 12.40
C ALA A 618 -12.32 8.26 12.21
N LEU A 619 -13.09 7.64 13.11
CA LEU A 619 -14.55 7.74 13.12
C LEU A 619 -15.01 9.16 13.42
N ALA A 620 -14.45 9.80 14.46
CA ALA A 620 -14.76 11.18 14.81
C ALA A 620 -14.44 12.16 13.67
N GLN A 621 -13.35 11.92 12.94
CA GLN A 621 -13.02 12.69 11.75
C GLN A 621 -14.10 12.61 10.67
N ARG A 622 -14.59 11.39 10.36
CA ARG A 622 -15.66 11.21 9.37
C ARG A 622 -16.95 11.90 9.79
N LEU A 623 -17.30 11.83 11.07
CA LEU A 623 -18.47 12.53 11.61
C LEU A 623 -18.32 14.05 11.44
N PHE A 624 -17.15 14.60 11.78
CA PHE A 624 -16.86 16.03 11.60
C PHE A 624 -16.90 16.46 10.13
N TRP A 625 -16.42 15.65 9.19
CA TRP A 625 -16.48 15.98 7.76
C TRP A 625 -17.89 15.96 7.17
N SER A 626 -18.83 15.30 7.85
CA SER A 626 -20.21 15.11 7.39
C SER A 626 -21.20 16.08 8.04
N SER A 627 -20.81 16.75 9.13
CA SER A 627 -21.54 17.89 9.68
C SER A 627 -21.30 19.15 8.88
#